data_AF-B2GM93-F1
#
_entry.id   AF-B2GM93-F1
#
_cell.length_a   1.000
_cell.length_b   1.000
_cell.length_c   1.000
_cell.angle_alpha   90.00
_cell.angle_beta   90.00
_cell.angle_gamma   90.00
#
_symmetry.space_group_name_H-M   'P 1'
#
loop_
_entity.id
_entity.type
_entity.pdbx_description
1 polymer ?
#
loop_
_entity_poly.entity_id
_entity_poly.type
_entity_poly.pdbx_seq_one_letter_code
_entity_poly.pdbx_strand_id
1 'polypeptide(L)'
;MKFAILALAFLGAVMAQGGPKVPAKGDFRNEFDHLLVSTLMEGMYKGEQHLLRLSEEIAHLESTKTKVEQDRIVREIEVTVAFIEGGVRVVEQELKRTDLNILERFNFEEVQALSKLLVKDLKEAEVKVKAVKTR
;
A
#
# COMPACT_ATOMS: atom_id res chain seq x y z
N MET A 1 4.14 -9.80 19.20
CA MET A 1 5.51 -9.37 19.61
C MET A 1 6.54 -9.51 18.49
N LYS A 2 6.74 -10.67 17.85
CA LYS A 2 7.71 -10.81 16.73
C LYS A 2 7.28 -10.19 15.39
N PHE A 3 5.97 -10.00 15.17
CA PHE A 3 5.42 -9.48 13.91
C PHE A 3 5.27 -7.97 13.85
N ALA A 4 4.99 -7.32 14.99
CA ALA A 4 5.17 -5.87 15.12
C ALA A 4 6.57 -5.49 14.66
N ILE A 5 7.59 -6.28 15.03
CA ILE A 5 9.00 -6.08 14.65
C ILE A 5 9.24 -6.26 13.14
N LEU A 6 8.51 -7.15 12.44
CA LEU A 6 8.66 -7.36 10.99
C LEU A 6 7.95 -6.27 10.16
N ALA A 7 6.74 -5.87 10.56
CA ALA A 7 6.05 -4.73 9.97
C ALA A 7 6.81 -3.42 10.26
N LEU A 8 7.31 -3.24 11.49
CA LEU A 8 8.21 -2.14 11.89
C LEU A 8 9.56 -2.18 11.18
N ALA A 9 10.09 -3.35 10.79
CA ALA A 9 11.36 -3.43 10.06
C ALA A 9 11.19 -2.98 8.59
N PHE A 10 10.06 -3.31 7.96
CA PHE A 10 9.72 -2.82 6.63
C PHE A 10 9.37 -1.32 6.65
N LEU A 11 8.54 -0.89 7.61
CA LEU A 11 8.24 0.52 7.88
C LEU A 11 9.49 1.31 8.25
N GLY A 12 10.42 0.71 9.01
CA GLY A 12 11.69 1.32 9.39
C GLY A 12 12.61 1.58 8.19
N ALA A 13 12.61 0.69 7.19
CA ALA A 13 13.35 0.89 5.95
C ALA A 13 12.74 1.99 5.07
N VAL A 14 11.41 2.08 5.02
CA VAL A 14 10.69 3.11 4.23
C VAL A 14 10.74 4.50 4.92
N MET A 15 10.58 4.53 6.24
CA MET A 15 10.67 5.75 7.05
C MET A 15 12.10 6.30 7.12
N ALA A 16 13.12 5.43 7.20
CA ALA A 16 14.53 5.86 7.18
C ALA A 16 14.97 6.48 5.84
N GLN A 17 14.21 6.26 4.77
CA GLN A 17 14.44 6.87 3.45
C GLN A 17 13.56 8.10 3.16
N GLY A 18 12.69 8.51 4.11
CA GLY A 18 11.85 9.70 3.98
C GLY A 18 10.52 9.46 3.25
N GLY A 19 10.01 8.22 3.22
CA GLY A 19 8.83 7.84 2.45
C GLY A 19 9.17 7.45 1.00
N PRO A 20 8.16 7.02 0.21
CA PRO A 20 8.37 6.65 -1.18
C PRO A 20 8.86 7.88 -1.97
N LYS A 21 10.06 7.79 -2.58
CA LYS A 21 10.65 8.90 -3.33
C LYS A 21 9.89 9.12 -4.64
N VAL A 22 9.07 10.16 -4.69
CA VAL A 22 8.45 10.62 -5.93
C VAL A 22 9.56 10.92 -6.96
N PRO A 23 9.56 10.30 -8.15
CA PRO A 23 10.58 10.57 -9.15
C PRO A 23 10.54 12.03 -9.58
N ALA A 24 11.69 12.53 -10.03
CA ALA A 24 11.81 13.94 -10.36
C ALA A 24 10.92 14.27 -11.58
N LYS A 25 10.39 15.51 -11.63
CA LYS A 25 9.58 15.95 -12.78
C LYS A 25 10.32 15.78 -14.12
N GLY A 26 11.65 15.88 -14.11
CA GLY A 26 12.50 15.70 -15.30
C GLY A 26 12.60 14.26 -15.82
N ASP A 27 12.12 13.27 -15.05
CA ASP A 27 12.13 11.85 -15.46
C ASP A 27 10.96 11.51 -16.40
N PHE A 28 10.00 12.42 -16.55
CA PHE A 28 8.82 12.25 -17.40
C PHE A 28 8.77 13.32 -18.49
N ARG A 29 8.45 12.90 -19.72
CA ARG A 29 8.19 13.84 -20.82
C ARG A 29 6.79 14.42 -20.75
N ASN A 30 5.83 13.63 -20.25
CA ASN A 30 4.45 14.08 -20.05
C ASN A 30 4.23 14.46 -18.59
N GLU A 31 3.76 15.68 -18.34
CA GLU A 31 3.46 16.15 -16.98
C GLU A 31 2.33 15.36 -16.32
N PHE A 32 1.39 14.82 -17.11
CA PHE A 32 0.32 13.98 -16.59
C PHE A 32 0.85 12.64 -16.07
N ASP A 33 1.86 12.04 -16.71
CA ASP A 33 2.48 10.79 -16.27
C ASP A 33 3.19 11.00 -14.93
N HIS A 34 3.89 12.15 -14.77
CA HIS A 34 4.48 12.54 -13.50
C HIS A 34 3.43 12.71 -12.39
N LEU A 35 2.33 13.41 -12.68
CA LEU A 35 1.25 13.65 -11.73
C LEU A 35 0.56 12.33 -11.33
N LEU A 36 0.39 11.40 -12.27
CA LEU A 36 -0.21 10.10 -12.02
C LEU A 36 0.67 9.27 -11.08
N VAL A 37 1.97 9.19 -11.38
CA VAL A 37 2.95 8.49 -10.52
C VAL A 37 3.04 9.15 -9.14
N SER A 38 3.13 10.47 -9.07
CA SER A 38 3.21 11.19 -7.78
C SER A 38 1.97 10.96 -6.92
N THR A 39 0.78 11.01 -7.52
CA THR A 39 -0.50 10.79 -6.82
C THR A 39 -0.60 9.36 -6.31
N LEU A 40 -0.15 8.38 -7.10
CA LEU A 40 -0.12 6.99 -6.69
C LEU A 40 0.87 6.77 -5.53
N MET A 41 2.06 7.38 -5.57
CA MET A 41 3.03 7.26 -4.50
C MET A 41 2.57 7.94 -3.21
N GLU A 42 1.89 9.08 -3.29
CA GLU A 42 1.27 9.71 -2.12
C GLU A 42 0.12 8.86 -1.56
N GLY A 43 -0.70 8.27 -2.43
CA GLY A 43 -1.74 7.31 -2.05
C GLY A 43 -1.17 6.08 -1.36
N MET A 44 -0.05 5.55 -1.85
CA MET A 44 0.69 4.45 -1.22
C MET A 44 1.20 4.83 0.17
N TYR A 45 1.80 6.01 0.32
CA TYR A 45 2.27 6.49 1.62
C TYR A 45 1.12 6.64 2.63
N LYS A 46 -0.05 7.15 2.20
CA LYS A 46 -1.25 7.18 3.04
C LYS A 46 -1.74 5.76 3.39
N GLY A 47 -1.64 4.82 2.45
CA GLY A 47 -1.92 3.40 2.68
C GLY A 47 -0.99 2.78 3.74
N GLU A 48 0.30 3.10 3.71
CA GLU A 48 1.28 2.66 4.72
C GLU A 48 0.99 3.25 6.10
N GLN A 49 0.65 4.54 6.19
CA GLN A 49 0.21 5.14 7.46
C GLN A 49 -1.06 4.50 7.99
N HIS A 50 -2.01 4.18 7.10
CA HIS A 50 -3.23 3.47 7.47
C HIS A 50 -2.92 2.06 7.99
N LEU A 51 -1.98 1.34 7.36
CA LEU A 51 -1.50 0.04 7.83
C LEU A 51 -0.83 0.11 9.21
N LEU A 52 -0.06 1.15 9.48
CA LEU A 52 0.53 1.38 10.80
C LEU A 52 -0.58 1.49 11.87
N ARG A 53 -1.60 2.31 11.62
CA ARG A 53 -2.76 2.45 12.51
C ARG A 53 -3.52 1.14 12.67
N LEU A 54 -3.79 0.42 11.58
CA LEU A 54 -4.46 -0.88 11.62
C LEU A 54 -3.66 -1.89 12.46
N SER A 55 -2.32 -1.83 12.45
CA SER A 55 -1.49 -2.72 13.27
C SER A 55 -1.74 -2.53 14.77
N GLU A 56 -1.97 -1.29 15.22
CA GLU A 56 -2.34 -0.99 16.60
C GLU A 56 -3.77 -1.46 16.91
N GLU A 57 -4.70 -1.24 15.99
CA GLU A 57 -6.11 -1.66 16.14
C GLU A 57 -6.25 -3.19 16.17
N ILE A 58 -5.44 -3.92 15.41
CA ILE A 58 -5.40 -5.39 15.44
C ILE A 58 -4.86 -5.88 16.78
N ALA A 59 -3.82 -5.24 17.34
CA ALA A 59 -3.32 -5.57 18.67
C ALA A 59 -4.38 -5.31 19.76
N HIS A 60 -5.16 -4.24 19.61
CA HIS A 60 -6.29 -3.96 20.48
C HIS A 60 -7.40 -5.01 20.34
N LEU A 61 -7.75 -5.40 19.11
CA LEU A 61 -8.73 -6.46 18.83
C LEU A 61 -8.34 -7.81 19.45
N GLU A 62 -7.06 -8.17 19.46
CA GLU A 62 -6.60 -9.41 20.12
C GLU A 62 -6.92 -9.43 21.62
N SER A 63 -7.02 -8.26 22.25
CA SER A 63 -7.35 -8.08 23.66
C SER A 63 -8.88 -7.99 23.91
N THR A 64 -9.60 -7.21 23.11
CA THR A 64 -11.04 -6.96 23.28
C THR A 64 -11.90 -8.08 22.72
N LYS A 65 -11.47 -8.66 21.59
CA LYS A 65 -12.14 -9.75 20.86
C LYS A 65 -13.57 -9.41 20.48
N THR A 66 -13.86 -8.15 20.15
CA THR A 66 -15.22 -7.76 19.77
C THR A 66 -15.46 -7.96 18.27
N LYS A 67 -16.61 -8.55 17.91
CA LYS A 67 -16.98 -8.78 16.51
C LYS A 67 -17.14 -7.49 15.71
N VAL A 68 -17.69 -6.45 16.35
CA VAL A 68 -17.91 -5.14 15.71
C VAL A 68 -16.59 -4.50 15.26
N GLU A 69 -15.56 -4.58 16.10
CA GLU A 69 -14.23 -4.06 15.79
C GLU A 69 -13.54 -4.89 14.71
N GLN A 70 -13.65 -6.23 14.78
CA GLN A 70 -13.16 -7.13 13.74
C GLN A 70 -13.76 -6.80 12.37
N ASP A 71 -15.10 -6.69 12.29
CA ASP A 71 -15.79 -6.40 11.04
C ASP A 71 -15.44 -5.00 10.50
N ARG A 72 -15.20 -4.01 11.38
CA ARG A 72 -14.72 -2.68 10.97
C ARG A 72 -13.32 -2.75 10.36
N ILE A 73 -12.38 -3.39 11.05
CA ILE A 73 -10.99 -3.52 10.59
C ILE A 73 -10.93 -4.27 9.24
N VAL A 74 -11.70 -5.35 9.09
CA VAL A 74 -11.79 -6.09 7.83
C VAL A 74 -12.29 -5.19 6.69
N ARG A 75 -13.38 -4.44 6.92
CA ARG A 75 -13.91 -3.53 5.89
C ARG A 75 -12.91 -2.44 5.51
N GLU A 76 -12.17 -1.89 6.47
CA GLU A 76 -11.15 -0.87 6.20
C GLU A 76 -10.00 -1.43 5.36
N ILE A 77 -9.56 -2.66 5.63
CA ILE A 77 -8.57 -3.36 4.80
C ILE A 77 -9.12 -3.59 3.39
N GLU A 78 -10.35 -4.11 3.25
CA GLU A 78 -10.98 -4.39 1.95
C GLU A 78 -11.12 -3.12 1.10
N VAL A 79 -11.53 -1.99 1.70
CA VAL A 79 -11.61 -0.68 1.01
C VAL A 79 -10.23 -0.21 0.54
N THR A 80 -9.21 -0.35 1.39
CA THR A 80 -7.83 0.05 1.06
C THR A 80 -7.27 -0.79 -0.09
N VAL A 81 -7.49 -2.12 -0.05
CA VAL A 81 -7.11 -3.04 -1.13
C VAL A 81 -7.80 -2.66 -2.44
N ALA A 82 -9.11 -2.42 -2.42
CA ALA A 82 -9.88 -2.07 -3.61
C ALA A 82 -9.39 -0.74 -4.24
N PHE A 83 -9.02 0.24 -3.41
CA PHE A 83 -8.44 1.50 -3.87
C PHE A 83 -7.10 1.28 -4.58
N ILE A 84 -6.18 0.53 -3.96
CA ILE A 84 -4.86 0.26 -4.54
C ILE A 84 -4.99 -0.56 -5.83
N GLU A 85 -5.81 -1.62 -5.84
CA GLU A 85 -6.05 -2.44 -7.05
C GLU A 85 -6.70 -1.64 -8.19
N GLY A 86 -7.50 -0.62 -7.87
CA GLY A 86 -7.99 0.36 -8.84
C GLY A 86 -6.85 1.12 -9.51
N GLY A 87 -5.92 1.66 -8.72
CA GLY A 87 -4.75 2.40 -9.23
C GLY A 87 -3.78 1.52 -10.02
N VAL A 88 -3.51 0.30 -9.56
CA VAL A 88 -2.62 -0.66 -10.25
C VAL A 88 -3.11 -1.00 -11.65
N ARG A 89 -4.44 -1.13 -11.84
CA ARG A 89 -5.01 -1.39 -13.16
C ARG A 89 -4.76 -0.26 -14.15
N VAL A 90 -4.72 0.98 -13.68
CA VAL A 90 -4.36 2.14 -14.51
C VAL A 90 -2.88 2.07 -14.91
N VAL A 91 -1.99 1.80 -13.95
CA VAL A 91 -0.55 1.62 -14.23
C VAL A 91 -0.30 0.47 -15.22
N GLU A 92 -1.04 -0.63 -15.10
CA GLU A 92 -0.98 -1.76 -16.03
C GLU A 92 -1.40 -1.40 -17.46
N GLN A 93 -2.29 -0.42 -17.63
CA GLN A 93 -2.64 0.11 -18.94
C GLN A 93 -1.56 1.05 -19.46
N GLU A 94 -1.03 1.94 -18.61
CA GLU A 94 0.06 2.85 -18.97
C GLU A 94 1.31 2.08 -19.42
N LEU A 95 1.70 1.00 -18.75
CA LEU A 95 2.86 0.18 -19.13
C LEU A 95 2.78 -0.48 -20.52
N LYS A 96 1.56 -0.59 -21.09
CA LYS A 96 1.34 -1.12 -22.44
C LYS A 96 1.61 -0.10 -23.54
N ARG A 97 1.76 1.18 -23.17
CA ARG A 97 2.11 2.24 -24.11
C ARG A 97 3.46 1.98 -24.76
N THR A 98 3.49 2.08 -26.09
CA THR A 98 4.70 1.88 -26.90
C THR A 98 5.61 3.09 -26.90
N ASP A 99 5.08 4.27 -26.51
CA ASP A 99 5.80 5.53 -26.52
C ASP A 99 6.60 5.80 -25.25
N LEU A 100 6.54 4.96 -24.20
CA LEU A 100 7.28 5.18 -22.95
C LEU A 100 8.79 5.08 -23.13
N ASN A 101 9.52 6.04 -22.54
CA ASN A 101 10.97 5.96 -22.43
C ASN A 101 11.39 5.00 -21.30
N ILE A 102 12.69 4.71 -21.20
CA ILE A 102 13.22 3.74 -20.23
C ILE A 102 12.95 4.17 -18.78
N LEU A 103 13.05 5.47 -18.47
CA LEU A 103 12.84 6.01 -17.12
C LEU A 103 11.35 6.00 -16.73
N GLU A 104 10.47 6.42 -17.63
CA GLU A 104 9.02 6.38 -17.46
C GLU A 104 8.55 4.93 -17.23
N ARG A 105 9.03 4.00 -18.06
CA ARG A 105 8.73 2.57 -17.91
C ARG A 105 9.22 2.03 -16.57
N PHE A 106 10.46 2.35 -16.18
CA PHE A 106 11.01 1.94 -14.88
C PHE A 106 10.15 2.46 -13.71
N ASN A 107 9.77 3.74 -13.73
CA ASN A 107 8.95 4.34 -12.67
C ASN A 107 7.57 3.66 -12.56
N PHE A 108 6.92 3.37 -13.69
CA PHE A 108 5.66 2.64 -13.68
C PHE A 108 5.80 1.19 -13.22
N GLU A 109 6.88 0.49 -13.60
CA GLU A 109 7.19 -0.87 -13.14
C GLU A 109 7.45 -0.91 -11.64
N GLU A 110 8.18 0.08 -11.09
CA GLU A 110 8.46 0.20 -9.67
C GLU A 110 7.16 0.43 -8.87
N VAL A 111 6.33 1.38 -9.28
CA VAL A 111 5.02 1.63 -8.65
C VAL A 111 4.13 0.38 -8.69
N GLN A 112 4.12 -0.32 -9.82
CA GLN A 112 3.36 -1.56 -9.96
C GLN A 112 3.86 -2.65 -8.99
N ALA A 113 5.17 -2.84 -8.88
CA ALA A 113 5.78 -3.83 -8.00
C ALA A 113 5.49 -3.53 -6.53
N LEU A 114 5.69 -2.28 -6.10
CA LEU A 114 5.43 -1.85 -4.73
C LEU A 114 3.94 -1.98 -4.38
N SER A 115 3.04 -1.59 -5.30
CA SER A 115 1.59 -1.70 -5.07
C SER A 115 1.14 -3.16 -4.93
N LYS A 116 1.72 -4.08 -5.73
CA LYS A 116 1.44 -5.53 -5.63
C LYS A 116 1.92 -6.11 -4.30
N LEU A 117 3.08 -5.66 -3.81
CA LEU A 117 3.60 -6.05 -2.50
C LEU A 117 2.66 -5.57 -1.38
N LEU A 118 2.26 -4.30 -1.42
CA LEU A 118 1.36 -3.70 -0.43
C LEU A 118 0.00 -4.41 -0.36
N VAL A 119 -0.60 -4.73 -1.51
CA VAL A 119 -1.87 -5.49 -1.58
C VAL A 119 -1.72 -6.89 -0.99
N LYS A 120 -0.60 -7.57 -1.25
CA LYS A 120 -0.32 -8.88 -0.68
C LYS A 120 -0.28 -8.80 0.84
N ASP A 121 0.47 -7.84 1.39
CA ASP A 121 0.62 -7.68 2.84
C ASP A 121 -0.71 -7.32 3.53
N LEU A 122 -1.53 -6.46 2.90
CA LEU A 122 -2.89 -6.13 3.35
C LEU A 122 -3.80 -7.36 3.41
N LYS A 123 -3.79 -8.20 2.36
CA LYS A 123 -4.59 -9.45 2.34
C LYS A 123 -4.10 -10.47 3.37
N GLU A 124 -2.80 -10.57 3.59
CA GLU A 124 -2.26 -11.40 4.68
C GLU A 124 -2.69 -10.90 6.06
N ALA A 125 -2.75 -9.58 6.27
CA ALA A 125 -3.28 -8.99 7.49
C ALA A 125 -4.78 -9.29 7.65
N GLU A 126 -5.56 -9.15 6.59
CA GLU A 126 -7.00 -9.44 6.57
C GLU A 126 -7.30 -10.87 7.05
N VAL A 127 -6.58 -11.87 6.52
CA VAL A 127 -6.73 -13.28 6.92
C VAL A 127 -6.47 -13.46 8.42
N LYS A 128 -5.46 -12.78 8.96
CA LYS A 128 -5.12 -12.84 10.40
C LYS A 128 -6.21 -12.19 11.25
N VAL A 129 -6.75 -11.04 10.83
CA VAL A 129 -7.86 -10.37 11.52
C VAL A 129 -9.10 -11.26 11.53
N LYS A 130 -9.46 -11.86 10.39
CA LYS A 130 -10.58 -12.81 10.27
C LYS A 130 -10.39 -14.06 11.14
N ALA A 131 -9.14 -14.46 11.43
CA ALA A 131 -8.84 -15.61 12.28
C ALA A 131 -8.97 -15.34 13.79
N VAL A 132 -9.09 -14.07 14.23
CA VAL A 132 -9.28 -13.74 15.65
C VAL A 132 -10.65 -14.26 16.09
N LYS A 133 -10.65 -15.14 17.11
CA LYS A 133 -11.90 -15.63 17.72
C LYS A 133 -12.53 -14.53 18.57
N THR A 134 -13.59 -13.92 18.06
CA THR A 134 -14.37 -12.90 18.76
C THR A 134 -15.42 -13.51 19.68
N ARG A 135 -15.85 -12.74 20.69
CA ARG A 135 -16.96 -13.05 21.59
C ARG A 135 -18.24 -12.36 21.16
#